data_AF-A0A6L7LK51-F1
#
_entry.id   AF-A0A6L7LK51-F1
#
_cell.length_a   1.000
_cell.length_b   1.000
_cell.length_c   1.000
_cell.angle_alpha   90.00
_cell.angle_beta   90.00
_cell.angle_gamma   90.00
#
_symmetry.space_group_name_H-M   'P 1'
#
loop_
_entity.id
_entity.type
_entity.pdbx_description
1 polymer ?
#
loop_
_entity_poly.entity_id
_entity_poly.type
_entity_poly.pdbx_seq_one_letter_code
_entity_poly.pdbx_strand_id
1 'polypeptide(L)'
;MLNPPHLGELIRESMDDVGWNVTETAARLGCERGTLSRLLNGKAGVSANMALALEKIGWGAAEHWMRMQASYELAQARRERVAGERRADALHA
;
A
#
# COMPACT_ATOMS: atom_id res chain seq x y z
N MET A 1 5.61 -16.31 -1.37
CA MET A 1 4.86 -15.44 -2.31
C MET A 1 5.72 -14.22 -2.59
N LEU A 2 6.20 -14.06 -3.83
CA LEU A 2 7.34 -13.18 -4.14
C LEU A 2 6.97 -11.72 -4.37
N ASN A 3 5.69 -11.35 -4.36
CA ASN A 3 5.22 -9.97 -4.47
C ASN A 3 3.82 -9.92 -3.84
N PRO A 4 3.65 -9.41 -2.60
CA PRO A 4 2.31 -9.19 -2.08
C PRO A 4 1.57 -8.26 -3.06
N PRO A 5 0.28 -8.53 -3.38
CA PRO A 5 -0.51 -7.63 -4.21
C PRO A 5 -0.37 -6.22 -3.65
N HIS A 6 -0.13 -5.25 -4.53
CA HIS A 6 0.12 -3.91 -4.07
C HIS A 6 -1.17 -3.41 -3.40
N LEU A 7 -1.13 -2.90 -2.17
CA LEU A 7 -2.36 -2.51 -1.45
C LEU A 7 -3.21 -1.50 -2.24
N GLY A 8 -2.55 -0.66 -3.05
CA GLY A 8 -3.20 0.24 -3.98
C GLY A 8 -3.99 -0.43 -5.11
N GLU A 9 -3.63 -1.65 -5.54
CA GLU A 9 -4.41 -2.42 -6.52
C GLU A 9 -5.73 -2.90 -5.93
N LEU A 10 -5.72 -3.41 -4.68
CA LEU A 10 -6.96 -3.83 -3.99
C LEU A 10 -7.92 -2.67 -3.76
N ILE A 11 -7.38 -1.49 -3.45
CA ILE A 11 -8.21 -0.27 -3.34
C ILE A 11 -8.76 0.12 -4.70
N ARG A 12 -7.99 -0.04 -5.79
CA ARG A 12 -8.45 0.24 -7.15
C ARG A 12 -9.57 -0.71 -7.58
N GLU A 13 -9.43 -2.00 -7.32
CA GLU A 13 -10.49 -3.00 -7.56
C GLU A 13 -11.77 -2.62 -6.82
N SER A 14 -11.64 -2.26 -5.53
CA SER A 14 -12.79 -1.81 -4.73
C SER A 14 -13.44 -0.53 -5.28
N MET A 15 -12.65 0.39 -5.83
CA MET A 15 -13.15 1.60 -6.50
C MET A 15 -13.90 1.27 -7.79
N ASP A 16 -13.36 0.36 -8.60
CA ASP A 16 -13.93 -0.05 -9.88
C ASP A 16 -15.27 -0.77 -9.67
N ASP A 17 -15.37 -1.62 -8.63
CA ASP A 17 -16.59 -2.34 -8.26
C ASP A 17 -17.76 -1.42 -7.91
N VAL A 18 -17.49 -0.25 -7.32
CA VAL A 18 -18.50 0.74 -6.94
C VAL A 18 -18.59 1.93 -7.91
N GLY A 19 -17.73 1.96 -8.93
CA GLY A 19 -17.66 3.02 -9.93
C GLY A 19 -17.16 4.38 -9.42
N TRP A 20 -16.41 4.43 -8.31
CA TRP A 20 -15.91 5.69 -7.75
C TRP A 20 -14.59 6.10 -8.39
N ASN A 21 -14.47 7.38 -8.74
CA ASN A 21 -13.20 7.92 -9.23
C ASN A 21 -12.24 8.28 -8.07
N VAL A 22 -10.98 8.60 -8.39
CA VAL A 22 -9.93 8.92 -7.39
C VAL A 22 -10.32 10.13 -6.53
N THR A 23 -10.90 11.17 -7.12
CA THR A 23 -11.30 12.38 -6.37
C THR A 23 -12.41 12.07 -5.39
N GLU A 24 -13.41 11.33 -5.85
CA GLU A 24 -14.55 10.90 -5.07
C GLU A 24 -14.15 9.99 -3.90
N THR A 25 -13.26 9.03 -4.17
CA THR A 25 -12.75 8.09 -3.17
C THR A 25 -11.89 8.79 -2.13
N ALA A 26 -11.02 9.71 -2.55
CA ALA A 26 -10.18 10.48 -1.62
C ALA A 26 -11.03 11.28 -0.63
N ALA A 27 -12.11 11.92 -1.11
CA ALA A 27 -13.04 12.64 -0.26
C ALA A 27 -13.73 11.73 0.77
N ARG A 28 -14.18 10.53 0.36
CA ARG A 28 -14.80 9.55 1.27
C ARG A 28 -13.83 8.99 2.31
N LEU A 29 -12.58 8.78 1.91
CA LEU A 29 -11.50 8.34 2.80
C LEU A 29 -10.94 9.47 3.67
N GLY A 30 -11.40 10.71 3.48
CA GLY A 30 -10.92 11.86 4.26
C GLY A 30 -9.45 12.21 4.03
N CYS A 31 -8.93 11.97 2.81
CA CYS A 31 -7.55 12.24 2.46
C CYS A 31 -7.44 13.14 1.21
N GLU A 32 -6.26 13.72 1.00
CA GLU A 32 -5.98 14.45 -0.24
C GLU A 32 -5.94 13.49 -1.44
N ARG A 33 -6.46 13.92 -2.60
CA ARG A 33 -6.37 13.18 -3.87
C ARG A 33 -4.93 12.76 -4.20
N GLY A 34 -3.94 13.61 -3.91
CA GLY A 34 -2.52 13.29 -4.10
C GLY A 34 -2.06 12.11 -3.24
N THR A 35 -2.54 12.01 -2.00
CA THR A 35 -2.25 10.90 -1.09
C THR A 35 -2.81 9.59 -1.61
N LEU A 36 -4.09 9.57 -1.99
CA LEU A 36 -4.70 8.38 -2.59
C LEU A 36 -3.98 8.00 -3.89
N SER A 37 -3.66 8.97 -4.75
CA SER A 37 -2.92 8.70 -5.99
C SER A 37 -1.55 8.05 -5.74
N ARG A 38 -0.78 8.53 -4.74
CA ARG A 38 0.50 7.90 -4.38
C ARG A 38 0.30 6.47 -3.88
N LEU A 39 -0.73 6.22 -3.07
CA LEU A 39 -1.07 4.89 -2.58
C LEU A 39 -1.46 3.95 -3.73
N LEU A 40 -2.34 4.38 -4.64
CA LEU A 40 -2.77 3.61 -5.81
C LEU A 40 -1.62 3.27 -6.77
N ASN A 41 -0.55 4.06 -6.78
CA ASN A 41 0.64 3.87 -7.61
C ASN A 41 1.83 3.26 -6.84
N GLY A 42 1.62 2.82 -5.60
CA GLY A 42 2.66 2.24 -4.76
C GLY A 42 3.83 3.11 -4.41
N LYS A 43 3.58 4.42 -4.37
CA LYS A 43 4.50 5.45 -3.88
C LYS A 43 4.21 5.82 -2.42
N ALA A 44 3.18 5.25 -1.82
CA ALA A 44 2.83 5.39 -0.41
C ALA A 44 2.20 4.09 0.10
N GLY A 45 2.36 3.82 1.39
CA GLY A 45 1.69 2.71 2.10
C GLY A 45 0.37 3.13 2.76
N VAL A 46 -0.34 2.15 3.30
CA VAL A 46 -1.55 2.37 4.11
C VAL A 46 -1.15 2.74 5.54
N SER A 47 -1.51 3.94 5.98
CA SER A 47 -1.36 4.35 7.39
C SER A 47 -2.52 3.83 8.24
N ALA A 48 -2.39 3.85 9.57
CA ALA A 48 -3.47 3.48 10.48
C ALA A 48 -4.75 4.31 10.26
N ASN A 49 -4.61 5.62 10.03
CA ASN A 49 -5.75 6.50 9.72
C ASN A 49 -6.44 6.11 8.40
N MET A 50 -5.66 5.74 7.38
CA MET A 50 -6.20 5.26 6.10
C MET A 50 -6.90 3.91 6.27
N ALA A 51 -6.33 2.99 7.06
CA ALA A 51 -6.94 1.70 7.36
C ALA A 51 -8.30 1.85 8.05
N LEU A 52 -8.41 2.75 9.04
CA LEU A 52 -9.68 3.08 9.69
C LEU A 52 -10.68 3.73 8.73
N ALA A 53 -10.22 4.56 7.80
CA ALA A 53 -11.07 5.16 6.77
C ALA A 53 -11.63 4.10 5.81
N LEU A 54 -10.80 3.14 5.39
CA LEU A 54 -11.19 2.01 4.55
C LEU A 54 -12.23 1.12 5.26
N GLU A 55 -12.02 0.82 6.54
CA GLU A 55 -12.99 0.07 7.35
C GLU A 55 -14.32 0.81 7.46
N LYS A 56 -14.28 2.12 7.72
CA LYS A 56 -15.49 2.94 7.86
C LYS A 56 -16.36 2.95 6.60
N ILE A 57 -15.76 2.82 5.41
CA ILE A 57 -16.50 2.72 4.13
C ILE A 57 -16.82 1.28 3.73
N GLY A 58 -16.48 0.29 4.57
CA GLY A 58 -16.81 -1.11 4.36
C GLY A 58 -15.82 -1.89 3.47
N TRP A 59 -14.63 -1.35 3.18
CA TRP A 59 -13.62 -1.99 2.31
C TRP A 59 -12.65 -2.90 3.09
N GLY A 60 -13.14 -3.56 4.14
CA GLY A 60 -12.39 -4.49 4.97
C GLY A 60 -11.83 -3.88 6.27
N ALA A 61 -11.55 -4.74 7.25
CA ALA A 61 -11.12 -4.35 8.60
C ALA A 61 -9.74 -3.67 8.60
N ALA A 62 -9.56 -2.66 9.44
CA ALA A 62 -8.33 -1.90 9.56
C ALA A 62 -7.14 -2.79 9.94
N GLU A 63 -7.32 -3.76 10.84
CA GLU A 63 -6.26 -4.71 11.21
C GLU A 63 -5.83 -5.61 10.05
N HIS A 64 -6.71 -5.87 9.09
CA HIS A 64 -6.35 -6.62 7.88
C HIS A 64 -5.40 -5.78 7.01
N TRP A 65 -5.77 -4.53 6.74
CA TRP A 65 -4.92 -3.58 6.01
C TRP A 65 -3.55 -3.38 6.67
N MET A 66 -3.51 -3.24 8.00
CA MET A 66 -2.25 -3.08 8.73
C MET A 66 -1.35 -4.33 8.65
N ARG A 67 -1.92 -5.54 8.71
CA ARG A 67 -1.17 -6.79 8.52
C ARG A 67 -0.58 -6.89 7.12
N MET A 68 -1.32 -6.48 6.10
CA MET A 68 -0.86 -6.46 4.72
C MET A 68 0.25 -5.43 4.51
N GLN A 69 0.10 -4.22 5.05
CA GLN A 69 1.11 -3.17 5.01
C GLN A 69 2.42 -3.65 5.66
N ALA A 70 2.36 -4.19 6.88
CA ALA A 70 3.54 -4.70 7.58
C ALA A 70 4.22 -5.84 6.79
N SER A 71 3.45 -6.72 6.18
CA SER A 71 3.98 -7.81 5.33
C SER A 71 4.71 -7.26 4.09
N TYR A 72 4.16 -6.22 3.46
CA TYR A 72 4.77 -5.53 2.32
C TYR A 72 6.08 -4.84 2.72
N GLU A 73 6.08 -4.07 3.81
CA GLU A 73 7.26 -3.36 4.31
C GLU A 73 8.39 -4.33 4.67
N LEU A 74 8.08 -5.43 5.36
CA LEU A 74 9.05 -6.48 5.66
C LEU A 74 9.62 -7.12 4.40
N ALA A 75 8.80 -7.33 3.37
CA ALA A 75 9.26 -7.87 2.09
C ALA A 75 10.21 -6.89 1.38
N GLN A 76 9.91 -5.59 1.37
CA GLN A 76 10.80 -4.58 0.78
C GLN A 76 12.12 -4.48 1.55
N ALA A 77 12.07 -4.37 2.89
CA ALA A 77 13.26 -4.28 3.73
C ALA A 77 14.19 -5.50 3.56
N ARG A 78 13.63 -6.71 3.39
CA ARG A 78 14.42 -7.92 3.09
C ARG A 78 15.11 -7.83 1.73
N ARG A 79 14.43 -7.34 0.69
CA ARG A 79 15.02 -7.17 -0.64
C ARG A 79 16.14 -6.14 -0.62
N GLU A 80 15.95 -5.03 0.08
CA GLU A 80 16.96 -3.98 0.22
C GLU A 80 18.21 -4.47 0.93
N ARG A 81 18.06 -5.26 2.01
CA ARG A 81 19.19 -5.88 2.72
C ARG A 81 20.00 -6.80 1.80
N VAL A 82 19.34 -7.72 1.10
CA VAL A 82 20.01 -8.61 0.13
C VAL A 82 20.71 -7.83 -0.99
N ALA A 83 20.07 -6.76 -1.48
CA ALA A 83 20.68 -5.92 -2.50
C ALA A 83 21.85 -5.07 -1.98
N GLY A 84 21.85 -4.70 -0.70
CA GLY A 84 22.96 -4.03 -0.02
C GLY A 84 24.16 -4.97 0.14
N GLU A 85 23.93 -6.20 0.60
CA GLU A 85 24.95 -7.24 0.77
C GLU A 85 25.66 -7.54 -0.56
N ARG A 86 24.90 -7.79 -1.64
CA ARG A 86 25.47 -8.03 -2.98
C ARG A 86 26.33 -6.89 -3.50
N ARG A 87 25.99 -5.64 -3.17
CA ARG A 87 26.79 -4.47 -3.56
C ARG A 87 28.09 -4.39 -2.77
N ALA A 88 28.05 -4.73 -1.47
CA ALA A 88 29.25 -4.77 -0.64
C ALA A 88 30.23 -5.85 -1.12
N ASP A 89 29.73 -7.04 -1.45
CA ASP A 89 30.55 -8.14 -1.97
C ASP A 89 31.20 -7.79 -3.33
N ALA A 90 30.47 -7.11 -4.22
CA ALA A 90 31.00 -6.68 -5.52
C ALA A 90 32.01 -5.53 -5.47
N LEU A 91 32.09 -4.78 -4.35
CA LEU A 91 33.07 -3.71 -4.13
C LEU A 91 34.37 -4.21 -3.48
N HIS A 92 34.34 -5.40 -2.88
CA HIS A 92 35.49 -6.03 -2.21
C HIS A 92 36.11 -7.20 -3.02
N ALA A 93 35.59 -7.48 -4.22
CA ALA A 93 36.12 -8.45 -5.17
C ALA A 93 36.87 -7.75 -6.30
#